data_AF-A0A3M0ZAP9-F1
#
_entry.id   AF-A0A3M0ZAP9-F1
#
_cell.length_a   1.000
_cell.length_b   1.000
_cell.length_c   1.000
_cell.angle_alpha   90.00
_cell.angle_beta   90.00
_cell.angle_gamma   90.00
#
_symmetry.space_group_name_H-M   'P 1'
#
loop_
_entity.id
_entity.type
_entity.pdbx_description
1 polymer ?
#
loop_
_entity_poly.entity_id
_entity_poly.type
_entity_poly.pdbx_seq_one_letter_code
_entity_poly.pdbx_strand_id
1 'polypeptide(L)'
;MGLVARFVEAAGIPTLTMSVGRDITERVVPPRAVFLDYPMGNEIGRPHQLQEQRAIIRAAFAAAAEMKEPGTILDLPFALEATDEQGRDWREWVYTKGFRARHMKTREGGRWPDESRAPQADSSRTTTK
;
A
#
# COMPACT_ATOMS: atom_id res chain seq x y z
N MET A 1 -6.60 9.55 5.68
CA MET A 1 -7.80 8.86 6.20
C MET A 1 -7.86 8.86 7.74
N GLY A 2 -7.74 10.01 8.42
CA GLY A 2 -7.63 10.02 9.90
C GLY A 2 -8.96 9.79 10.64
N LEU A 3 -10.04 10.46 10.22
CA LEU A 3 -11.35 10.40 10.90
C LEU A 3 -11.95 9.00 10.89
N VAL A 4 -11.98 8.35 9.71
CA VAL A 4 -12.50 7.00 9.55
C VAL A 4 -11.68 6.00 10.36
N ALA A 5 -10.35 6.11 10.34
CA ALA A 5 -9.48 5.23 11.09
C ALA A 5 -9.74 5.32 12.61
N ARG A 6 -9.95 6.52 13.15
CA ARG A 6 -10.32 6.70 14.56
C ARG A 6 -11.68 6.08 14.90
N PHE A 7 -12.66 6.18 14.01
CA PHE A 7 -13.96 5.56 14.22
C PHE A 7 -13.87 4.03 14.27
N VAL A 8 -13.11 3.42 13.36
CA VAL A 8 -12.87 1.97 13.34
C VAL A 8 -12.09 1.52 14.59
N GLU A 9 -11.06 2.27 14.99
CA GLU A 9 -10.31 2.03 16.23
C GLU A 9 -11.22 2.07 17.47
N ALA A 10 -12.10 3.07 17.57
CA ALA A 10 -13.04 3.22 18.68
C ALA A 10 -14.08 2.07 18.75
N ALA A 11 -14.34 1.40 17.62
CA ALA A 11 -15.16 0.19 17.57
C ALA A 11 -14.42 -1.08 18.04
N GLY A 12 -13.16 -0.96 18.48
CA GLY A 12 -12.35 -2.07 19.00
C GLY A 12 -11.58 -2.82 17.93
N ILE A 13 -11.46 -2.27 16.71
CA ILE A 13 -10.68 -2.88 15.61
C ILE A 13 -9.33 -2.17 15.52
N PRO A 14 -8.20 -2.85 15.81
CA PRO A 14 -6.87 -2.26 15.66
C PRO A 14 -6.62 -1.77 14.24
N THR A 15 -6.28 -0.49 14.10
CA THR A 15 -6.22 0.22 12.84
C THR A 15 -4.89 0.96 12.70
N LEU A 16 -4.21 0.70 11.59
CA LEU A 16 -2.99 1.39 11.19
C LEU A 16 -3.16 1.94 9.77
N THR A 17 -2.78 3.20 9.57
CA THR A 17 -2.77 3.83 8.24
C THR A 17 -1.37 3.76 7.62
N MET A 18 -1.26 3.25 6.40
CA MET A 18 -0.03 3.38 5.60
C MET A 18 -0.11 4.65 4.76
N SER A 19 0.94 5.46 4.76
CA SER A 19 0.93 6.76 4.09
C SER A 19 2.26 7.09 3.41
N VAL A 20 2.14 7.86 2.34
CA VAL A 20 3.24 8.42 1.53
C VAL A 20 3.26 9.96 1.56
N GLY A 21 2.30 10.58 2.25
CA GLY A 21 2.24 12.04 2.45
C GLY A 21 2.33 12.39 3.94
N ARG A 22 3.54 12.68 4.42
CA ARG A 22 3.80 12.86 5.87
C ARG A 22 3.05 14.05 6.45
N ASP A 23 3.14 15.20 5.78
CA ASP A 23 2.47 16.45 6.16
C ASP A 23 0.94 16.30 6.27
N ILE A 24 0.32 15.59 5.33
CA ILE A 24 -1.11 15.29 5.34
C ILE A 24 -1.44 14.34 6.49
N THR A 25 -0.58 13.34 6.73
CA THR A 25 -0.78 12.33 7.79
C THR A 25 -0.75 12.96 9.18
N GLU A 26 0.22 13.84 9.41
CA GLU A 26 0.34 14.64 10.64
C GLU A 26 -0.91 15.48 10.88
N ARG A 27 -1.48 16.10 9.83
CA ARG A 27 -2.70 16.93 9.94
C ARG A 27 -3.96 16.14 10.24
N VAL A 28 -4.09 14.90 9.73
CA VAL A 28 -5.32 14.11 9.91
C VAL A 28 -5.32 13.28 11.19
N VAL A 29 -4.16 13.12 11.85
CA VAL A 29 -3.99 12.48 13.17
C VAL A 29 -4.68 11.09 13.26
N PRO A 30 -4.25 10.10 12.47
CA PRO A 30 -4.79 8.74 12.57
C PRO A 30 -4.46 8.11 13.95
N PRO A 31 -5.15 7.04 14.38
CA PRO A 31 -4.82 6.36 15.63
C PRO A 31 -3.37 5.88 15.65
N ARG A 32 -2.90 5.28 14.54
CA ARG A 32 -1.52 4.89 14.29
C ARG A 32 -1.24 5.03 12.80
N ALA A 33 -0.02 5.42 12.42
CA ALA A 33 0.40 5.40 11.02
C ALA A 33 1.86 4.98 10.84
N VAL A 34 2.12 4.42 9.66
CA VAL A 34 3.48 4.30 9.13
C VAL A 34 3.62 5.21 7.91
N PHE A 35 4.79 5.83 7.80
CA PHE A 35 5.17 6.61 6.65
C PHE A 35 6.18 5.84 5.82
N LEU A 36 5.93 5.77 4.51
CA LEU A 36 6.82 5.22 3.51
C LEU A 36 7.16 6.34 2.54
N ASP A 37 8.44 6.68 2.40
CA ASP A 37 8.89 7.74 1.49
C ASP A 37 8.94 7.25 0.02
N TYR A 38 7.77 6.86 -0.49
CA TYR A 38 7.56 6.38 -1.85
C TYR A 38 6.62 7.33 -2.60
N PRO A 39 6.64 7.35 -3.94
CA PRO A 39 5.70 8.15 -4.71
C PRO A 39 4.25 7.73 -4.47
N MET A 40 3.33 8.69 -4.59
CA MET A 40 1.90 8.49 -4.39
C MET A 40 1.36 7.33 -5.24
N GLY A 41 0.56 6.45 -4.64
CA GLY A 41 0.05 5.23 -5.26
C GLY A 41 0.99 4.01 -5.16
N ASN A 42 2.09 4.11 -4.42
CA ASN A 42 3.02 3.01 -4.14
C ASN A 42 3.24 2.84 -2.63
N GLU A 43 2.18 2.98 -1.84
CA GLU A 43 2.22 2.88 -0.36
C GLU A 43 2.71 1.51 0.13
N ILE A 44 2.73 0.51 -0.76
CA ILE A 44 3.15 -0.87 -0.48
C ILE A 44 4.37 -1.27 -1.35
N GLY A 45 5.00 -0.32 -2.04
CA GLY A 45 6.14 -0.60 -2.92
C GLY A 45 5.77 -0.72 -4.40
N ARG A 46 6.73 -1.13 -5.23
CA ARG A 46 6.62 -1.11 -6.70
C ARG A 46 5.72 -2.23 -7.22
N PRO A 47 5.05 -2.04 -8.38
CA PRO A 47 4.33 -3.09 -9.07
C PRO A 47 5.19 -4.33 -9.31
N HIS A 48 4.60 -5.51 -9.10
CA HIS A 48 5.20 -6.82 -9.34
C HIS A 48 6.44 -7.17 -8.49
N GLN A 49 6.87 -6.30 -7.56
CA GLN A 49 7.98 -6.57 -6.66
C GLN A 49 7.51 -7.22 -5.36
N LEU A 50 7.10 -8.50 -5.45
CA LEU A 50 6.47 -9.23 -4.33
C LEU A 50 7.32 -9.26 -3.04
N GLN A 51 8.65 -9.34 -3.16
CA GLN A 51 9.51 -9.37 -1.98
C GLN A 51 9.55 -8.02 -1.25
N GLU A 52 9.67 -6.92 -2.01
CA GLU A 52 9.59 -5.56 -1.48
C GLU A 52 8.23 -5.31 -0.82
N GLN A 53 7.14 -5.65 -1.52
CA GLN A 53 5.78 -5.50 -1.00
C GLN A 53 5.56 -6.26 0.31
N ARG A 54 6.05 -7.51 0.37
CA ARG A 54 5.98 -8.33 1.59
C ARG A 54 6.80 -7.75 2.72
N ALA A 55 8.00 -7.23 2.44
CA ALA A 55 8.86 -6.62 3.45
C ALA A 55 8.17 -5.39 4.07
N ILE A 56 7.60 -4.52 3.22
CA ILE A 56 6.88 -3.31 3.65
C ILE A 56 5.66 -3.67 4.51
N ILE A 57 4.81 -4.61 4.05
CA ILE A 57 3.64 -5.04 4.80
C ILE A 57 4.03 -5.65 6.16
N ARG A 58 5.09 -6.48 6.20
CA ARG A 58 5.59 -7.08 7.45
C ARG A 58 6.06 -6.00 8.42
N ALA A 59 6.80 -5.00 7.95
CA ALA A 59 7.23 -3.88 8.78
C ALA A 59 6.05 -3.06 9.31
N ALA A 60 5.02 -2.83 8.48
CA ALA A 60 3.80 -2.15 8.91
C ALA A 60 3.04 -2.94 10.00
N PHE A 61 2.94 -4.26 9.87
CA PHE A 61 2.32 -5.09 10.91
C PHE A 61 3.13 -5.14 12.20
N ALA A 62 4.46 -5.22 12.10
CA ALA A 62 5.33 -5.15 13.28
C ALA A 62 5.14 -3.82 14.02
N ALA A 63 5.13 -2.70 13.28
CA ALA A 63 4.83 -1.38 13.83
C ALA A 63 3.45 -1.34 14.49
N ALA A 64 2.41 -1.88 13.84
CA ALA A 64 1.05 -1.91 14.40
C ALA A 64 0.97 -2.63 15.76
N ALA A 65 1.78 -3.68 15.95
CA ALA A 65 1.84 -4.44 17.19
C ALA A 65 2.61 -3.72 18.31
N GLU A 66 3.58 -2.88 17.97
CA GLU A 66 4.45 -2.18 18.93
C GLU A 66 3.94 -0.79 19.33
N MET A 67 3.24 -0.10 18.43
CA MET A 67 2.76 1.27 18.64
C MET A 67 1.64 1.31 19.68
N LYS A 68 1.89 2.01 20.79
CA LYS A 68 0.94 2.17 21.90
C LYS A 68 0.34 3.57 21.99
N GLU A 69 1.11 4.58 21.59
CA GLU A 69 0.70 5.97 21.70
C GLU A 69 -0.15 6.39 20.49
N PRO A 70 -1.39 6.89 20.70
CA PRO A 70 -2.22 7.40 19.62
C PRO A 70 -1.54 8.54 18.86
N GLY A 71 -1.76 8.61 17.55
CA GLY A 71 -1.17 9.64 16.69
C GLY A 71 0.30 9.42 16.33
N THR A 72 0.92 8.34 16.81
CA THR A 72 2.30 8.01 16.42
C THR A 72 2.40 7.76 14.92
N ILE A 73 3.44 8.31 14.31
CA ILE A 73 3.84 8.08 12.92
C ILE A 73 5.24 7.49 12.94
N LEU A 74 5.39 6.27 12.44
CA LEU A 74 6.69 5.60 12.31
C LEU A 74 7.15 5.67 10.86
N ASP A 75 8.37 6.17 10.62
CA ASP A 75 8.97 6.14 9.30
C ASP A 75 9.55 4.74 9.04
N LEU A 76 9.14 4.09 7.95
CA LEU A 76 9.63 2.76 7.58
C LEU A 76 11.03 2.87 6.96
N PRO A 77 11.93 1.90 7.23
CA PRO A 77 13.34 1.95 6.81
C PRO A 77 13.55 1.49 5.36
N PHE A 78 12.69 1.91 4.42
CA PHE A 78 12.81 1.56 3.01
C PHE A 78 13.11 2.81 2.19
N ALA A 79 14.20 2.76 1.42
CA ALA A 79 14.54 3.78 0.44
C ALA A 79 14.25 3.23 -0.97
N LEU A 80 13.59 4.05 -1.78
CA LEU A 80 13.31 3.70 -3.16
C LEU A 80 14.49 4.12 -4.06
N GLU A 81 15.41 3.19 -4.28
CA GLU A 81 16.52 3.33 -5.21
C GLU A 81 16.25 2.44 -6.44
N ALA A 82 15.52 2.98 -7.40
CA ALA A 82 15.14 2.24 -8.59
C ALA A 82 15.06 3.14 -9.82
N THR A 83 15.42 2.59 -10.96
CA THR A 83 15.23 3.20 -12.27
C THR A 83 14.33 2.32 -13.13
N ASP A 84 13.75 2.92 -14.16
CA ASP A 84 13.08 2.17 -15.22
C ASP A 84 14.10 1.60 -16.23
N GLU A 85 13.59 0.89 -17.23
CA GLU A 85 14.39 0.30 -18.32
C GLU A 85 15.18 1.33 -19.13
N GLN A 86 14.79 2.61 -19.10
CA GLN A 86 15.43 3.71 -19.81
C GLN A 86 16.36 4.51 -18.88
N GLY A 87 16.58 4.05 -17.64
CA GLY A 87 17.42 4.72 -16.65
C GLY A 87 16.79 5.96 -16.00
N ARG A 88 15.49 6.19 -16.18
CA ARG A 88 14.77 7.27 -15.48
C ARG A 88 14.55 6.90 -14.03
N ASP A 89 14.69 7.87 -13.14
CA ASP A 89 14.36 7.69 -11.73
C ASP A 89 12.90 7.25 -11.56
N TRP A 90 12.68 6.26 -10.70
CA TRP A 90 11.35 5.70 -10.48
C TRP A 90 10.33 6.75 -10.01
N ARG A 91 10.76 7.69 -9.16
CA ARG A 91 9.90 8.72 -8.56
C ARG A 91 9.37 9.69 -9.61
N GLU A 92 10.10 9.89 -10.69
CA GLU A 92 9.64 10.66 -11.84
C GLU A 92 8.81 9.80 -12.80
N TRP A 93 9.27 8.57 -13.06
CA TRP A 93 8.67 7.69 -14.05
C TRP A 93 7.23 7.31 -13.73
N VAL A 94 6.92 7.07 -12.45
CA VAL A 94 5.61 6.63 -11.97
C VAL A 94 4.44 7.52 -12.39
N TYR A 95 4.69 8.82 -12.59
CA TYR A 95 3.64 9.78 -12.98
C TYR A 95 3.47 9.91 -14.50
N THR A 96 4.25 9.18 -15.29
CA THR A 96 4.21 9.26 -16.75
C THR A 96 3.09 8.42 -17.37
N LYS A 97 2.67 8.77 -18.59
CA LYS A 97 1.74 7.93 -19.38
C LYS A 97 2.33 6.55 -19.68
N GLY A 98 3.66 6.44 -19.82
CA GLY A 98 4.35 5.17 -20.06
C GLY A 98 4.18 4.19 -18.90
N PHE A 99 4.34 4.67 -17.66
CA PHE A 99 4.08 3.86 -16.47
C PHE A 99 2.63 3.35 -16.44
N ARG A 100 1.66 4.24 -16.66
CA ARG A 100 0.23 3.89 -16.65
C ARG A 100 -0.09 2.84 -17.73
N ALA A 101 0.39 3.04 -18.95
CA ALA A 101 0.14 2.11 -20.05
C ALA A 101 0.71 0.70 -19.78
N ARG A 102 1.82 0.62 -19.05
CA ARG A 102 2.50 -0.64 -18.73
C ARG A 102 1.89 -1.38 -17.53
N HIS A 103 1.58 -0.66 -16.47
CA HIS A 103 1.24 -1.26 -15.17
C HIS A 103 -0.23 -1.12 -14.77
N MET A 104 -0.97 -0.17 -15.35
CA MET A 104 -2.39 -0.03 -15.06
C MET A 104 -3.22 -0.71 -16.15
N LYS A 105 -4.16 -1.57 -15.75
CA LYS A 105 -5.19 -2.05 -16.67
C LYS A 105 -6.09 -0.88 -17.05
N THR A 106 -5.95 -0.37 -18.27
CA THR A 106 -6.95 0.53 -18.85
C THR A 106 -8.23 -0.27 -19.11
N ARG A 107 -9.38 0.22 -18.63
CA ARG A 107 -10.68 -0.34 -19.01
C ARG A 107 -10.85 -0.18 -20.51
N GLU A 108 -10.81 -1.27 -21.27
CA GLU A 108 -11.53 -1.29 -22.53
C GLU A 108 -13.03 -1.35 -22.18
N GLY A 109 -13.77 -0.27 -22.43
CA GLY A 109 -15.23 -0.28 -22.39
C GLY A 109 -15.87 -0.44 -21.02
N GLY A 110 -15.70 0.53 -20.12
CA GLY A 110 -16.80 1.04 -19.26
C GLY A 110 -17.58 0.13 -18.30
N ARG A 111 -17.45 -1.20 -18.25
CA ARG A 111 -18.27 -2.08 -17.38
C ARG A 111 -17.41 -2.79 -16.31
N TRP A 112 -17.88 -2.78 -15.06
CA TRP A 112 -17.28 -3.56 -13.97
C TRP A 112 -17.43 -5.05 -14.32
N PRO A 113 -16.41 -5.92 -14.14
CA PRO A 113 -16.56 -7.35 -14.38
C PRO A 113 -17.72 -7.87 -13.54
N ASP A 114 -18.66 -8.58 -14.17
CA ASP A 114 -19.69 -9.31 -13.46
C ASP A 114 -19.02 -10.28 -12.47
N GLU A 115 -19.35 -10.14 -11.19
CA GLU A 115 -18.79 -10.96 -10.09
C GLU A 115 -19.05 -12.45 -10.30
N SER A 116 -20.02 -12.81 -11.15
CA SER A 116 -20.29 -14.19 -11.58
C SER A 116 -19.12 -14.86 -12.32
N ARG A 117 -18.12 -14.10 -12.79
CA ARG A 117 -16.93 -14.58 -13.52
C ARG A 117 -15.63 -14.51 -12.71
N ALA A 118 -15.68 -14.20 -11.42
CA ALA A 118 -14.48 -14.36 -10.58
C ALA A 118 -14.01 -15.83 -10.68
N PRO A 119 -12.72 -16.10 -10.99
CA PRO A 119 -12.22 -17.45 -10.93
C PRO A 119 -12.44 -17.97 -9.51
N GLN A 120 -13.26 -19.00 -9.38
CA GLN A 120 -13.44 -19.69 -8.11
C GLN A 120 -12.05 -20.12 -7.63
N ALA A 121 -11.70 -19.71 -6.42
CA ALA A 121 -10.47 -20.15 -5.79
C ALA A 121 -10.49 -21.69 -5.78
N ASP A 122 -9.54 -22.29 -6.50
CA ASP A 122 -9.37 -23.74 -6.54
C ASP A 122 -9.00 -24.22 -5.14
N SER A 123 -10.01 -24.73 -4.41
CA SER A 123 -9.86 -25.26 -3.05
C SER A 123 -9.15 -26.62 -3.02
N SER A 124 -8.61 -27.12 -4.14
CA SER A 124 -7.93 -28.42 -4.20
C SER A 124 -6.46 -28.39 -3.75
N ARG A 125 -5.86 -27.21 -3.55
CA ARG A 125 -4.48 -27.09 -3.03
C ARG A 125 -4.43 -26.88 -1.52
N THR A 126 -4.95 -27.85 -0.76
CA THR A 126 -4.57 -28.00 0.65
C THR A 126 -4.57 -29.48 1.00
N THR A 127 -3.50 -30.19 0.64
CA THR A 127 -2.98 -31.38 1.32
C THR A 127 -1.63 -31.71 0.69
N THR A 128 -0.53 -31.46 1.39
CA THR A 128 0.54 -32.44 1.61
C THR A 128 1.37 -31.96 2.81
N LYS A 129 1.70 -32.95 3.64
CA LYS A 129 2.30 -32.93 4.99
C LYS A 129 3.60 -32.16 5.11
#